data_AF-A0A7K2NWE0-F1
#
_entry.id   AF-A0A7K2NWE0-F1
#
_cell.length_a   1.000
_cell.length_b   1.000
_cell.length_c   1.000
_cell.angle_alpha   90.00
_cell.angle_beta   90.00
_cell.angle_gamma   90.00
#
_symmetry.space_group_name_H-M   'P 1'
#
loop_
_entity.id
_entity.type
_entity.pdbx_description
1 polymer ?
#
loop_
_entity_poly.entity_id
_entity_poly.type
_entity_poly.pdbx_seq_one_letter_code
_entity_poly.pdbx_strand_id
1 'polypeptide(L)'
;GALAAHRTAGRLDLRLGHHAWSAVREGDGFAVHAVDRREAPPETAVVLRAARLLVATGAYDRQLPFPGWDLPGVLTAGGMQALLKGSGVAAGSRVALGGTGPFLLPVAAGLAARGVEVVAVCEAAHPRGWLRHPGPLLSNPGKWAEGAGYAATLVRHRVPVRPRTAIVAAEGDERVTSVRIA
;
A
#
# COMPACT_ATOMS: atom_id res chain seq x y z
N GLY A 1 1.27 16.92 -20.56
CA GLY A 1 0.46 16.96 -19.33
C GLY A 1 0.81 18.20 -18.51
N ALA A 2 -0.05 18.60 -17.56
CA ALA A 2 0.11 19.84 -16.79
C ALA A 2 1.51 19.98 -16.14
N LEU A 3 2.04 18.90 -15.58
CA LEU A 3 3.37 18.88 -14.94
C LEU A 3 4.50 19.32 -15.88
N ALA A 4 4.49 18.84 -17.13
CA ALA A 4 5.49 19.19 -18.13
C ALA A 4 5.43 20.69 -18.49
N ALA A 5 4.21 21.25 -18.60
CA ALA A 5 4.02 22.67 -18.90
C ALA A 5 4.56 23.58 -17.79
N HIS A 6 4.35 23.22 -16.51
CA HIS A 6 4.91 23.97 -15.38
C HIS A 6 6.44 23.89 -15.32
N ARG A 7 7.02 22.75 -15.68
CA ARG A 7 8.47 22.56 -15.76
C ARG A 7 9.07 23.42 -16.88
N THR A 8 8.53 23.35 -18.10
CA THR A 8 9.03 24.15 -19.24
C THR A 8 8.92 25.66 -18.96
N ALA A 9 7.89 26.09 -18.24
CA ALA A 9 7.71 27.49 -17.87
C ALA A 9 8.56 27.95 -16.67
N GLY A 10 9.46 27.11 -16.14
CA GLY A 10 10.34 27.44 -15.02
C GLY A 10 9.63 27.63 -13.67
N ARG A 11 8.35 27.28 -13.57
CA ARG A 11 7.54 27.42 -12.35
C ARG A 11 7.63 26.22 -11.41
N LEU A 12 8.31 25.16 -11.85
CA LEU A 12 8.46 23.91 -11.13
C LEU A 12 9.89 23.39 -11.28
N ASP A 13 10.63 23.33 -10.17
CA ASP A 13 11.86 22.54 -10.07
C ASP A 13 11.49 21.12 -9.62
N LEU A 14 11.59 20.15 -10.53
CA LEU A 14 11.28 18.74 -10.27
C LEU A 14 12.57 17.95 -10.07
N ARG A 15 12.81 17.51 -8.83
CA ARG A 15 13.99 16.76 -8.43
C ARG A 15 13.66 15.30 -8.15
N LEU A 16 13.74 14.46 -9.18
CA LEU A 16 13.66 13.01 -9.02
C LEU A 16 14.98 12.46 -8.48
N GLY A 17 14.95 11.28 -7.84
CA GLY A 17 16.12 10.70 -7.20
C GLY A 17 16.62 11.47 -5.96
N HIS A 18 15.81 12.40 -5.43
CA HIS A 18 16.11 13.13 -4.20
C HIS A 18 15.28 12.58 -3.04
N HIS A 19 15.95 12.08 -2.01
CA HIS A 19 15.30 11.55 -0.82
C HIS A 19 15.44 12.54 0.33
N ALA A 20 14.34 13.18 0.72
CA ALA A 20 14.30 14.00 1.93
C ALA A 20 14.35 13.09 3.17
N TRP A 21 15.29 13.35 4.08
CA TRP A 21 15.46 12.57 5.31
C TRP A 21 15.15 13.40 6.57
N SER A 22 15.21 14.73 6.47
CA SER A 22 14.84 15.64 7.56
C SER A 22 14.29 16.95 7.03
N ALA A 23 13.37 17.55 7.77
CA ALA A 23 12.90 18.92 7.56
C ALA A 23 12.86 19.65 8.89
N VAL A 24 13.56 20.78 8.97
CA VAL A 24 13.64 21.61 10.18
C VAL A 24 13.14 23.00 9.89
N ARG A 25 12.55 23.66 10.90
CA ARG A 25 12.18 25.07 10.80
C ARG A 25 13.46 25.91 10.87
N GLU A 26 13.62 26.83 9.93
CA GLU A 26 14.75 27.77 9.87
C GLU A 26 14.17 29.18 9.66
N GLY A 27 14.17 30.00 10.72
CA GLY A 27 13.46 31.28 10.76
C GLY A 27 11.97 31.13 10.43
N ASP A 28 11.49 31.94 9.49
CA ASP A 28 10.10 31.92 8.99
C ASP A 28 9.82 30.84 7.93
N GLY A 29 10.81 30.00 7.61
CA GLY A 29 10.75 28.96 6.60
C GLY A 29 11.19 27.59 7.09
N PHE A 30 11.60 26.75 6.13
CA PHE A 30 12.03 25.38 6.33
C PHE A 30 13.32 25.10 5.56
N ALA A 31 14.23 24.34 6.19
CA ALA A 31 15.33 23.67 5.53
C ALA A 31 15.00 22.18 5.42
N VAL A 32 14.96 21.66 4.19
CA VAL A 32 14.74 20.25 3.89
C VAL A 32 16.08 19.65 3.49
N HIS A 33 16.56 18.73 4.31
CA HIS A 33 17.77 17.97 4.04
C HIS A 33 17.41 16.77 3.18
N ALA A 34 18.06 16.67 2.03
CA ALA A 34 17.85 15.59 1.08
C ALA A 34 19.18 15.02 0.59
N VAL A 35 19.11 13.83 0.02
CA VAL A 35 20.23 13.18 -0.66
C VAL A 35 19.88 13.07 -2.13
N ASP A 36 20.75 13.61 -2.99
CA ASP A 36 20.70 13.40 -4.44
C ASP A 36 21.36 12.07 -4.79
N ARG A 37 20.58 11.17 -5.40
CA ARG A 37 20.97 9.80 -5.77
C ARG A 37 20.83 9.55 -7.27
N ARG A 38 20.85 10.61 -8.10
CA ARG A 38 20.69 10.47 -9.56
C ARG A 38 21.86 9.75 -10.24
N GLU A 39 23.06 9.87 -9.69
CA GLU A 39 24.27 9.24 -10.20
C GLU A 39 24.87 8.38 -9.10
N ALA A 40 24.51 7.10 -9.02
CA ALA A 40 25.22 6.15 -8.16
C ALA A 40 26.60 5.85 -8.78
N PRO A 41 27.72 5.80 -8.02
CA PRO A 41 27.84 5.70 -6.56
C PRO A 41 27.93 6.98 -5.70
N PRO A 42 28.19 8.23 -6.19
CA PRO A 42 28.26 9.39 -5.30
C PRO A 42 26.87 9.87 -4.85
N GLU A 43 26.54 9.68 -3.58
CA GLU A 43 25.39 10.30 -2.94
C GLU A 43 25.77 11.70 -2.44
N THR A 44 25.06 12.73 -2.88
CA THR A 44 25.37 14.12 -2.49
C THR A 44 24.30 14.68 -1.56
N ALA A 45 24.72 15.11 -0.36
CA ALA A 45 23.83 15.80 0.55
C ALA A 45 23.50 17.20 0.03
N VAL A 46 22.21 17.54 -0.01
CA VAL A 46 21.71 18.85 -0.43
C VAL A 46 20.72 19.42 0.59
N VAL A 47 20.65 20.74 0.68
CA VAL A 47 19.69 21.44 1.53
C VAL A 47 18.81 22.32 0.65
N LEU A 48 17.51 22.08 0.68
CA LEU A 48 16.50 22.85 -0.03
C LEU A 48 15.78 23.76 0.94
N ARG A 49 15.74 25.07 0.67
CA ARG A 49 15.08 26.06 1.52
C ARG A 49 13.76 26.51 0.92
N ALA A 50 12.72 26.60 1.74
CA ALA A 50 11.40 27.01 1.30
C ALA A 50 10.65 27.78 2.40
N ALA A 51 9.90 28.81 2.00
CA ALA A 51 9.05 29.57 2.93
C ALA A 51 7.84 28.75 3.45
N ARG A 52 7.42 27.73 2.71
CA ARG A 52 6.28 26.85 3.03
C ARG A 52 6.65 25.41 2.65
N LEU A 53 6.19 24.45 3.45
CA LEU A 53 6.43 23.02 3.24
C LEU A 53 5.10 22.27 3.22
N LEU A 54 4.83 21.54 2.14
CA LEU A 54 3.75 20.57 2.03
C LEU A 54 4.35 19.17 2.13
N VAL A 55 3.91 18.38 3.11
CA VAL A 55 4.34 16.99 3.28
C VAL A 55 3.29 16.06 2.69
N ALA A 56 3.68 15.32 1.66
CA ALA A 56 2.81 14.39 0.94
C ALA A 56 3.56 13.07 0.63
N THR A 57 4.22 12.50 1.63
CA THR A 57 5.06 11.29 1.53
C THR A 57 4.26 10.00 1.34
N GLY A 58 2.94 10.08 1.29
CA GLY A 58 2.05 8.93 1.19
C GLY A 58 1.86 8.22 2.53
N ALA A 59 1.54 6.93 2.45
CA ALA A 59 1.37 6.04 3.59
C ALA A 59 2.04 4.69 3.29
N TYR A 60 2.42 3.98 4.34
CA TYR A 60 2.97 2.62 4.25
C TYR A 60 2.11 1.68 5.09
N ASP A 61 2.13 0.40 4.73
CA ASP A 61 1.45 -0.64 5.50
C ASP A 61 2.04 -0.71 6.91
N ARG A 62 1.17 -0.85 7.93
CA ARG A 62 1.63 -1.19 9.27
C ARG A 62 1.63 -2.70 9.45
N GLN A 63 2.81 -3.31 9.58
CA GLN A 63 2.93 -4.74 9.92
C GLN A 63 2.81 -4.89 11.44
N LEU A 64 1.93 -5.78 11.88
CA LEU A 64 1.83 -6.17 13.29
C LEU A 64 2.54 -7.51 13.45
N PRO A 65 3.57 -7.62 14.30
CA PRO A 65 4.24 -8.89 14.55
C PRO A 65 3.27 -9.94 15.11
N PHE A 66 3.35 -11.15 14.57
CA PHE A 66 2.64 -12.33 15.07
C PHE A 66 3.53 -13.57 14.88
N PRO A 67 3.36 -14.67 15.62
CA PRO A 67 4.20 -15.86 15.44
C PRO A 67 4.32 -16.33 13.98
N GLY A 68 5.56 -16.44 13.46
CA GLY A 68 5.85 -16.84 12.08
C GLY A 68 5.72 -15.74 11.02
N TRP A 69 5.49 -14.48 11.40
CA TRP A 69 5.35 -13.35 10.46
C TRP A 69 6.60 -13.06 9.61
N ASP A 70 7.75 -13.58 10.00
CA ASP A 70 9.05 -13.44 9.36
C ASP A 70 9.38 -14.61 8.40
N LEU A 71 8.52 -15.63 8.32
CA LEU A 71 8.72 -16.75 7.41
C LEU A 71 8.70 -16.30 5.94
N PRO A 72 9.57 -16.85 5.09
CA PRO A 72 9.49 -16.66 3.64
C PRO A 72 8.08 -16.95 3.11
N GLY A 73 7.56 -16.05 2.29
CA GLY A 73 6.19 -16.10 1.76
C GLY A 73 5.18 -15.26 2.54
N VAL A 74 5.52 -14.74 3.72
CA VAL A 74 4.74 -13.67 4.37
C VAL A 74 5.13 -12.33 3.75
N LEU A 75 4.13 -11.62 3.22
CA LEU A 75 4.32 -10.33 2.55
C LEU A 75 3.27 -9.32 3.03
N THR A 76 3.60 -8.04 2.95
CA THR A 76 2.64 -6.97 3.18
C THR A 76 1.64 -6.90 2.01
N ALA A 77 0.39 -6.50 2.28
CA ALA A 77 -0.64 -6.40 1.25
C ALA A 77 -0.24 -5.38 0.16
N GLY A 78 0.38 -4.27 0.57
CA GLY A 78 0.94 -3.25 -0.31
C GLY A 78 2.14 -3.76 -1.10
N GLY A 79 3.02 -4.56 -0.50
CA GLY A 79 4.12 -5.23 -1.19
C GLY A 79 3.61 -6.19 -2.27
N MET A 80 2.61 -7.01 -1.93
CA MET A 80 1.95 -7.89 -2.88
C MET A 80 1.25 -7.11 -4.00
N GLN A 81 0.56 -6.01 -3.67
CA GLN A 81 -0.05 -5.15 -4.67
C GLN A 81 0.97 -4.48 -5.60
N ALA A 82 2.11 -4.06 -5.06
CA ALA A 82 3.19 -3.44 -5.83
C ALA A 82 3.78 -4.43 -6.84
N LEU A 83 3.97 -5.70 -6.46
CA LEU A 83 4.38 -6.76 -7.39
C LEU A 83 3.34 -6.95 -8.51
N LEU A 84 2.06 -7.06 -8.14
CA LEU A 84 0.99 -7.27 -9.13
C LEU A 84 0.88 -6.11 -10.13
N LYS A 85 1.00 -4.85 -9.66
CA LYS A 85 0.82 -3.66 -10.51
C LYS A 85 2.09 -3.26 -11.25
N GLY A 86 3.25 -3.41 -10.62
CA GLY A 86 4.53 -2.96 -11.15
C GLY A 86 5.18 -3.97 -12.08
N SER A 87 5.31 -5.23 -11.64
CA SER A 87 5.97 -6.30 -12.41
C SER A 87 5.00 -7.26 -13.08
N GLY A 88 3.71 -7.18 -12.76
CA GLY A 88 2.69 -8.11 -13.25
C GLY A 88 2.76 -9.49 -12.61
N VAL A 89 3.66 -9.70 -11.64
CA VAL A 89 3.94 -10.97 -11.00
C VAL A 89 3.08 -11.15 -9.76
N ALA A 90 2.50 -12.35 -9.59
CA ALA A 90 1.90 -12.77 -8.34
C ALA A 90 2.92 -13.52 -7.48
N ALA A 91 3.07 -13.11 -6.22
CA ALA A 91 3.88 -13.84 -5.25
C ALA A 91 3.06 -14.99 -4.67
N GLY A 92 3.33 -16.20 -5.15
CA GLY A 92 2.62 -17.41 -4.76
C GLY A 92 1.36 -17.67 -5.59
N SER A 93 0.92 -18.93 -5.57
CA SER A 93 -0.29 -19.41 -6.25
C SER A 93 -1.48 -19.54 -5.31
N ARG A 94 -1.25 -19.52 -3.99
CA ARG A 94 -2.24 -19.78 -2.95
C ARG A 94 -2.00 -18.85 -1.77
N VAL A 95 -2.95 -17.94 -1.49
CA VAL A 95 -2.70 -16.79 -0.61
C VAL A 95 -3.85 -16.60 0.38
N ALA A 96 -3.51 -16.47 1.66
CA ALA A 96 -4.40 -15.93 2.68
C ALA A 96 -4.07 -14.44 2.90
N LEU A 97 -5.07 -13.57 2.85
CA LEU A 97 -4.93 -12.16 3.22
C LEU A 97 -5.48 -11.93 4.62
N GLY A 98 -4.76 -11.13 5.41
CA GLY A 98 -5.23 -10.66 6.73
C GLY A 98 -4.90 -9.19 6.93
N GLY A 99 -5.80 -8.46 7.58
CA GLY A 99 -5.57 -7.06 7.92
C GLY A 99 -6.85 -6.35 8.36
N THR A 100 -6.85 -5.02 8.24
CA THR A 100 -8.02 -4.20 8.58
C THR A 100 -8.26 -3.13 7.52
N GLY A 101 -9.48 -3.07 7.00
CA GLY A 101 -9.94 -2.00 6.12
C GLY A 101 -10.08 -2.39 4.65
N PRO A 102 -10.69 -1.49 3.85
CA PRO A 102 -11.14 -1.78 2.49
C PRO A 102 -10.01 -2.07 1.50
N PHE A 103 -8.74 -1.80 1.87
CA PHE A 103 -7.58 -2.08 1.04
C PHE A 103 -7.36 -3.57 0.77
N LEU A 104 -7.88 -4.48 1.61
CA LEU A 104 -7.79 -5.92 1.35
C LEU A 104 -8.54 -6.35 0.08
N LEU A 105 -9.64 -5.67 -0.26
CA LEU A 105 -10.48 -6.01 -1.41
C LEU A 105 -9.77 -5.84 -2.77
N PRO A 106 -9.17 -4.68 -3.11
CA PRO A 106 -8.44 -4.53 -4.37
C PRO A 106 -7.27 -5.50 -4.50
N VAL A 107 -6.58 -5.82 -3.40
CA VAL A 107 -5.47 -6.79 -3.44
C VAL A 107 -6.00 -8.19 -3.72
N ALA A 108 -7.01 -8.65 -2.98
CA ALA A 108 -7.62 -9.96 -3.20
C ALA A 108 -8.24 -10.10 -4.60
N ALA A 109 -8.95 -9.08 -5.08
CA ALA A 109 -9.51 -9.08 -6.43
C ALA A 109 -8.41 -9.11 -7.51
N GLY A 110 -7.33 -8.34 -7.33
CA GLY A 110 -6.20 -8.33 -8.25
C GLY A 110 -5.44 -9.66 -8.32
N LEU A 111 -5.31 -10.35 -7.19
CA LEU A 111 -4.75 -11.71 -7.11
C LEU A 111 -5.66 -12.71 -7.81
N ALA A 112 -6.94 -12.74 -7.45
CA ALA A 112 -7.91 -13.66 -8.01
C ALA A 112 -8.04 -13.51 -9.53
N ALA A 113 -8.07 -12.27 -10.03
CA ALA A 113 -8.10 -11.96 -11.46
C ALA A 113 -6.85 -12.45 -12.22
N ARG A 114 -5.72 -12.67 -11.52
CA ARG A 114 -4.48 -13.26 -12.05
C ARG A 114 -4.38 -14.77 -11.83
N GLY A 115 -5.45 -15.42 -11.39
CA GLY A 115 -5.51 -16.86 -11.21
C GLY A 115 -4.91 -17.37 -9.90
N VAL A 116 -4.58 -16.48 -8.96
CA VAL A 116 -4.15 -16.88 -7.61
C VAL A 116 -5.35 -17.39 -6.81
N GLU A 117 -5.21 -18.53 -6.14
CA GLU A 117 -6.19 -19.05 -5.20
C GLU A 117 -6.14 -18.25 -3.91
N VAL A 118 -7.02 -17.27 -3.76
CA VAL A 118 -7.18 -16.53 -2.50
C VAL A 118 -8.03 -17.36 -1.54
N VAL A 119 -7.37 -18.04 -0.60
CA VAL A 119 -8.02 -19.03 0.29
C VAL A 119 -8.85 -18.40 1.40
N ALA A 120 -8.54 -17.16 1.78
CA ALA A 120 -9.31 -16.37 2.73
C ALA A 120 -8.89 -14.89 2.70
N VAL A 121 -9.85 -14.00 2.94
CA VAL A 121 -9.63 -12.60 3.31
C VAL A 121 -10.13 -12.40 4.73
N CYS A 122 -9.21 -12.27 5.69
CA CYS A 122 -9.49 -12.06 7.10
C CYS A 122 -9.49 -10.56 7.41
N GLU A 123 -10.69 -10.00 7.55
CA GLU A 123 -10.91 -8.59 7.90
C GLU A 123 -11.13 -8.51 9.42
N ALA A 124 -10.15 -7.94 10.14
CA ALA A 124 -10.20 -7.85 11.59
C ALA A 124 -11.29 -6.88 12.09
N ALA A 125 -11.66 -5.88 11.30
CA ALA A 125 -12.69 -4.92 11.67
C ALA A 125 -14.10 -5.53 11.57
N HIS A 126 -15.01 -4.96 12.35
CA HIS A 126 -16.43 -5.18 12.11
C HIS A 126 -16.81 -4.48 10.79
N PRO A 127 -17.62 -5.10 9.90
CA PRO A 127 -18.19 -4.44 8.72
C PRO A 127 -18.87 -3.09 9.01
N ARG A 128 -19.43 -2.90 10.21
CA ARG A 128 -20.00 -1.61 10.65
C ARG A 128 -18.96 -0.52 10.89
N GLY A 129 -17.69 -0.88 11.04
CA GLY A 129 -16.57 0.06 11.09
C GLY A 129 -16.42 0.84 9.78
N TRP A 130 -16.74 0.23 8.63
CA TRP A 130 -16.76 0.93 7.34
C TRP A 130 -17.89 1.96 7.26
N LEU A 131 -19.02 1.70 7.95
CA LEU A 131 -20.15 2.63 8.05
C LEU A 131 -19.87 3.86 8.92
N ARG A 132 -18.82 3.84 9.77
CA ARG A 132 -18.47 4.97 10.64
C ARG A 132 -17.79 6.12 9.91
N HIS A 133 -17.31 5.91 8.68
CA HIS A 133 -16.72 6.94 7.83
C HIS A 133 -17.41 7.00 6.46
N PRO A 134 -18.69 7.41 6.39
CA PRO A 134 -19.43 7.43 5.12
C PRO A 134 -19.03 8.60 4.22
N GLY A 135 -18.39 9.65 4.76
CA GLY A 135 -18.09 10.89 4.02
C GLY A 135 -17.30 10.67 2.72
N PRO A 136 -16.20 9.89 2.70
CA PRO A 136 -15.45 9.59 1.48
C PRO A 136 -16.20 8.66 0.51
N LEU A 137 -17.12 7.84 1.02
CA LEU A 137 -17.95 6.96 0.21
C LEU A 137 -19.05 7.76 -0.50
N LEU A 138 -19.76 8.65 0.21
CA LEU A 138 -20.88 9.43 -0.34
C LEU A 138 -20.46 10.48 -1.38
N SER A 139 -19.23 10.98 -1.33
CA SER A 139 -18.74 12.07 -2.18
C SER A 139 -18.05 11.62 -3.47
N ASN A 140 -17.85 10.32 -3.69
CA ASN A 140 -17.11 9.82 -4.85
C ASN A 140 -17.79 8.62 -5.54
N PRO A 141 -18.74 8.84 -6.47
CA PRO A 141 -19.50 7.78 -7.13
C PRO A 141 -18.62 6.74 -7.85
N GLY A 142 -17.46 7.16 -8.39
CA GLY A 142 -16.52 6.24 -9.04
C GLY A 142 -15.93 5.19 -8.10
N LYS A 143 -15.80 5.50 -6.80
CA LYS A 143 -15.31 4.54 -5.79
C LYS A 143 -16.30 3.43 -5.49
N TRP A 144 -17.60 3.68 -5.67
CA TRP A 144 -18.62 2.64 -5.55
C TRP A 144 -18.55 1.64 -6.70
N ALA A 145 -18.42 2.14 -7.93
CA ALA A 145 -18.26 1.27 -9.10
C ALA A 145 -16.98 0.41 -8.99
N GLU A 146 -15.88 1.00 -8.53
CA GLU A 146 -14.63 0.29 -8.26
C GLU A 146 -14.82 -0.80 -7.18
N GLY A 147 -15.46 -0.46 -6.06
CA GLY A 147 -15.76 -1.42 -4.99
C GLY A 147 -16.69 -2.55 -5.41
N ALA A 148 -17.73 -2.24 -6.19
CA ALA A 148 -18.64 -3.23 -6.77
C ALA A 148 -17.91 -4.17 -7.74
N GLY A 149 -16.96 -3.64 -8.53
CA GLY A 149 -16.08 -4.42 -9.38
C GLY A 149 -15.27 -5.45 -8.57
N TYR A 150 -14.66 -5.03 -7.45
CA TYR A 150 -13.94 -5.96 -6.57
C TYR A 150 -14.85 -7.02 -5.98
N ALA A 151 -16.04 -6.64 -5.49
CA ALA A 151 -17.01 -7.59 -4.95
C ALA A 151 -17.41 -8.63 -6.00
N ALA A 152 -17.68 -8.22 -7.24
CA ALA A 152 -18.01 -9.11 -8.35
C ALA A 152 -16.86 -10.09 -8.64
N THR A 153 -15.61 -9.63 -8.65
CA THR A 153 -14.44 -10.50 -8.81
C THR A 153 -14.33 -11.51 -7.67
N LEU A 154 -14.47 -11.09 -6.42
CA LEU A 154 -14.38 -11.99 -5.27
C LEU A 154 -15.47 -13.07 -5.32
N VAL A 155 -16.71 -12.70 -5.66
CA VAL A 155 -17.82 -13.66 -5.83
C VAL A 155 -17.53 -14.63 -6.97
N ARG A 156 -17.10 -14.13 -8.14
CA ARG A 156 -16.77 -14.96 -9.31
C ARG A 156 -15.70 -16.00 -9.00
N HIS A 157 -14.69 -15.62 -8.21
CA HIS A 157 -13.58 -16.50 -7.82
C HIS A 157 -13.84 -17.23 -6.48
N ARG A 158 -15.04 -17.09 -5.90
CA ARG A 158 -15.46 -17.73 -4.64
C ARG A 158 -14.49 -17.47 -3.48
N VAL A 159 -13.94 -16.26 -3.41
CA VAL A 159 -13.00 -15.87 -2.35
C VAL A 159 -13.76 -15.69 -1.04
N PRO A 160 -13.45 -16.45 0.03
CA PRO A 160 -14.16 -16.33 1.28
C PRO A 160 -13.65 -15.12 2.07
N VAL A 161 -14.54 -14.17 2.34
CA VAL A 161 -14.27 -13.00 3.18
C VAL A 161 -14.79 -13.26 4.59
N ARG A 162 -13.89 -13.23 5.57
CA ARG A 162 -14.16 -13.50 6.98
C ARG A 162 -14.05 -12.19 7.78
N PRO A 163 -15.16 -11.52 8.08
CA PRO A 163 -15.16 -10.34 8.94
C PRO A 163 -14.95 -10.73 10.40
N ARG A 164 -14.38 -9.81 11.20
CA ARG A 164 -13.97 -10.05 12.59
C ARG A 164 -13.06 -11.27 12.72
N THR A 165 -12.12 -11.40 11.80
CA THR A 165 -11.17 -12.50 11.80
C THR A 165 -9.79 -11.95 11.49
N ALA A 166 -8.79 -12.39 12.25
CA ALA A 166 -7.39 -12.03 12.04
C ALA A 166 -6.55 -13.28 11.79
N ILE A 167 -5.48 -13.14 11.03
CA ILE A 167 -4.39 -14.12 11.01
C ILE A 167 -3.56 -13.88 12.26
N VAL A 168 -3.37 -14.92 13.07
CA VAL A 168 -2.71 -14.84 14.38
C VAL A 168 -1.43 -15.70 14.47
N ALA A 169 -1.19 -16.55 13.48
CA ALA A 169 0.10 -17.20 13.26
C ALA A 169 0.27 -17.61 11.80
N ALA A 170 1.52 -17.69 11.36
CA ALA A 170 1.95 -18.40 10.17
C ALA A 170 2.82 -19.58 10.60
N GLU A 171 2.69 -20.70 9.91
CA GLU A 171 3.33 -21.97 10.23
C GLU A 171 4.08 -22.50 9.01
N GLY A 172 5.18 -23.20 9.27
CA GLY A 172 6.07 -23.80 8.27
C GLY A 172 7.53 -23.73 8.72
N ASP A 173 8.38 -24.58 8.11
CA ASP A 173 9.80 -24.66 8.46
C ASP A 173 10.65 -23.73 7.57
N GLU A 174 10.70 -23.98 6.26
CA GLU A 174 11.47 -23.16 5.31
C GLU A 174 10.70 -21.96 4.76
N ARG A 175 9.37 -22.05 4.74
CA ARG A 175 8.44 -21.05 4.22
C ARG A 175 7.05 -21.28 4.80
N VAL A 176 6.19 -20.27 4.73
CA VAL A 176 4.80 -20.41 5.15
C VAL A 176 4.07 -21.48 4.32
N THR A 177 3.36 -22.38 5.00
CA THR A 177 2.52 -23.42 4.40
C THR A 177 1.08 -23.37 4.90
N SER A 178 0.87 -22.89 6.12
CA SER A 178 -0.44 -22.64 6.72
C SER A 178 -0.48 -21.35 7.53
N VAL A 179 -1.69 -20.85 7.75
CA VAL A 179 -1.96 -19.75 8.67
C VAL A 179 -3.05 -20.14 9.65
N ARG A 180 -2.94 -19.66 10.88
CA ARG A 180 -3.98 -19.80 11.91
C ARG A 180 -4.77 -18.52 12.01
N ILE A 181 -6.09 -18.65 12.07
CA ILE A 181 -7.03 -17.53 12.15
C ILE A 181 -7.79 -17.56 13.48
N ALA A 182 -8.19 -16.39 13.99
CA ALA A 182 -9.02 -16.23 15.19
C ALA A 182 -9.96 -15.02 15.07
#